data_AF-A0AA36HY60-F1
#
_entry.id   AF-A0AA36HY60-F1
#
_cell.length_a   1.000
_cell.length_b   1.000
_cell.length_c   1.000
_cell.angle_alpha   90.00
_cell.angle_beta   90.00
_cell.angle_gamma   90.00
#
_symmetry.space_group_name_H-M   'P 1'
#
loop_
_entity.id
_entity.type
_entity.pdbx_description
1 polymer ?
#
loop_
_entity_poly.entity_id
_entity_poly.type
_entity_poly.pdbx_seq_one_letter_code
_entity_poly.pdbx_strand_id
1 'polypeptide(L)'
;MADIEQSAPTTPRKPTEKLAPCSPLLWVPSPARARTTPPATPEPKKETVRPEEAALFQVPSPLRVREPPVARVRKMAKGCAVVLIRDHRVTELAVAMAVAVVDGVCVELRRHSRRKHEVEESGIFVAWGHRVERRATVSEEGLEAFFNGLAGVRTPEAVRIQAPFQECLQVFSLSSSNALRLATPQVVKPSKAQLLKGVHGEEDLLLKLWEAKAQLDELWNKPPPPKARSVMQRVARDQLFPHSGKEGKDHENRAGEKLEELVSASGLLEDLPEGCLFLDLCGGPGAWSQFLLAKGLAGFGLTLRSGQGTEEDWQAEQKDDWYPDLMQHPSWQALWGADGTGDLLKPENLQHATQMLCAAKGVFLCVADGGFSDKAIPPNLLELYFYRLLLAELLLATSCLLPGGRFICKLYSSFSSATSALLYLTTRLFQEVRVVKPMASRVAGPERYLVAFGFRPNQETGPIRRALWDCQVLGAGQSPLQLPLLSPLVAPEDMEADDEFLPKLRAMVATLGGRQEAALRAIRCRAEQLEDMALEVAEEAQNHSGHWAEAARRQREAHETEYERRPKAHDNRLPVIRRNRIPKCTTWN
;
A
#
# COMPACT_ATOMS: atom_id res chain seq x y z
N MET A 1 77.67 22.75 -21.25
CA MET A 1 79.03 22.33 -20.87
C MET A 1 78.84 21.12 -19.97
N ALA A 2 79.32 19.93 -20.37
CA ALA A 2 79.31 18.68 -19.59
C ALA A 2 77.88 18.13 -19.27
N ASP A 3 77.43 16.93 -19.64
CA ASP A 3 78.08 15.65 -20.07
C ASP A 3 78.98 15.07 -18.95
N ILE A 4 78.77 13.85 -18.42
CA ILE A 4 78.77 12.48 -19.00
C ILE A 4 77.92 11.61 -18.03
N GLU A 5 77.01 10.66 -18.37
CA GLU A 5 76.88 9.58 -19.37
C GLU A 5 77.42 8.19 -18.90
N GLN A 6 76.85 7.10 -19.45
CA GLN A 6 77.25 5.67 -19.40
C GLN A 6 76.79 4.83 -18.18
N SER A 7 76.33 3.57 -18.32
CA SER A 7 76.10 2.74 -19.53
C SER A 7 75.05 1.60 -19.31
N ALA A 8 74.62 0.99 -20.41
CA ALA A 8 73.89 -0.29 -20.55
C ALA A 8 74.75 -1.23 -21.45
N PRO A 9 74.31 -2.37 -22.06
CA PRO A 9 73.00 -3.06 -22.06
C PRO A 9 73.07 -4.61 -22.01
N THR A 10 71.92 -5.32 -22.17
CA THR A 10 71.77 -6.42 -23.17
C THR A 10 70.30 -6.88 -23.34
N THR A 11 69.94 -7.30 -24.56
CA THR A 11 68.65 -7.86 -25.04
C THR A 11 68.98 -8.87 -26.18
N PRO A 12 68.08 -9.43 -27.05
CA PRO A 12 66.61 -9.36 -27.26
C PRO A 12 65.95 -10.78 -27.11
N ARG A 13 64.81 -11.25 -27.68
CA ARG A 13 63.99 -11.01 -28.91
C ARG A 13 62.47 -11.29 -28.71
N LYS A 14 61.71 -11.19 -29.81
CA LYS A 14 60.30 -11.60 -30.06
C LYS A 14 60.30 -12.58 -31.29
N PRO A 15 59.21 -12.91 -32.06
CA PRO A 15 57.77 -12.55 -31.96
C PRO A 15 56.75 -13.67 -32.34
N THR A 16 55.46 -13.26 -32.56
CA THR A 16 54.38 -13.92 -33.39
C THR A 16 53.76 -15.24 -32.88
N GLU A 17 52.49 -15.64 -33.12
CA GLU A 17 51.20 -15.05 -33.62
C GLU A 17 50.04 -16.09 -33.36
N LYS A 18 48.74 -16.03 -33.75
CA LYS A 18 47.88 -15.16 -34.61
C LYS A 18 46.36 -15.33 -34.28
N LEU A 19 45.54 -14.29 -34.52
CA LEU A 19 44.10 -14.28 -34.93
C LEU A 19 42.94 -14.82 -34.04
N ALA A 20 41.74 -14.29 -34.36
CA ALA A 20 40.37 -14.58 -33.87
C ALA A 20 39.42 -14.62 -35.12
N PRO A 21 38.05 -14.60 -35.10
CA PRO A 21 37.08 -14.46 -33.99
C PRO A 21 35.81 -15.38 -34.13
N CYS A 22 34.62 -14.90 -33.70
CA CYS A 22 33.24 -15.32 -34.05
C CYS A 22 32.45 -16.31 -33.15
N SER A 23 31.75 -15.72 -32.16
CA SER A 23 30.28 -15.85 -31.95
C SER A 23 29.66 -17.19 -31.45
N PRO A 24 28.34 -17.25 -31.14
CA PRO A 24 27.79 -18.10 -30.05
C PRO A 24 27.16 -19.40 -30.54
N LEU A 25 26.59 -20.20 -29.62
CA LEU A 25 25.22 -20.78 -29.72
C LEU A 25 24.84 -21.65 -28.49
N LEU A 26 23.53 -21.65 -28.20
CA LEU A 26 22.66 -22.73 -27.63
C LEU A 26 23.00 -23.48 -26.33
N TRP A 27 22.01 -23.44 -25.43
CA TRP A 27 21.78 -24.34 -24.30
C TRP A 27 20.82 -25.47 -24.70
N VAL A 28 21.28 -26.74 -24.67
CA VAL A 28 20.44 -27.96 -24.76
C VAL A 28 21.07 -29.08 -23.90
N PRO A 29 20.32 -29.85 -23.08
CA PRO A 29 20.89 -30.78 -22.09
C PRO A 29 20.94 -32.26 -22.53
N SER A 30 21.87 -33.04 -21.95
CA SER A 30 21.89 -34.52 -21.95
C SER A 30 23.03 -35.08 -21.08
N PRO A 31 23.02 -36.37 -20.69
CA PRO A 31 21.87 -37.23 -20.38
C PRO A 31 22.01 -37.92 -19.00
N ALA A 32 21.01 -38.73 -18.61
CA ALA A 32 21.04 -39.48 -17.36
C ALA A 32 22.16 -40.56 -17.32
N ARG A 33 22.78 -40.76 -16.15
CA ARG A 33 23.72 -41.87 -15.88
C ARG A 33 23.12 -42.83 -14.85
N ALA A 34 22.97 -44.09 -15.24
CA ALA A 34 22.42 -45.13 -14.37
C ALA A 34 23.31 -45.41 -13.15
N ARG A 35 22.68 -45.92 -12.07
CA ARG A 35 23.36 -46.66 -11.00
C ARG A 35 22.68 -48.02 -10.81
N THR A 36 23.48 -49.01 -10.45
CA THR A 36 23.13 -50.43 -10.45
C THR A 36 22.26 -50.83 -9.27
N THR A 37 21.38 -51.82 -9.49
CA THR A 37 20.62 -52.50 -8.44
C THR A 37 21.48 -53.52 -7.68
N PRO A 38 21.31 -53.67 -6.35
CA PRO A 38 21.78 -54.83 -5.60
C PRO A 38 20.84 -56.04 -5.78
N PRO A 39 21.27 -57.27 -5.46
CA PRO A 39 20.48 -58.50 -5.66
C PRO A 39 19.32 -58.65 -4.66
N ALA A 40 18.34 -59.48 -5.03
CA ALA A 40 17.07 -59.65 -4.31
C ALA A 40 17.15 -60.64 -3.13
N THR A 41 16.47 -60.30 -2.03
CA THR A 41 15.98 -61.24 -1.02
C THR A 41 14.62 -61.84 -1.45
N PRO A 42 14.28 -63.08 -1.06
CA PRO A 42 13.10 -63.78 -1.55
C PRO A 42 11.78 -63.25 -0.95
N GLU A 43 10.73 -63.21 -1.77
CA GLU A 43 9.36 -62.88 -1.33
C GLU A 43 8.72 -64.04 -0.53
N PRO A 44 7.92 -63.76 0.51
CA PRO A 44 7.00 -64.74 1.08
C PRO A 44 5.84 -65.00 0.10
N LYS A 45 5.47 -66.28 -0.06
CA LYS A 45 4.41 -66.70 -0.99
C LYS A 45 3.06 -66.07 -0.62
N LYS A 46 2.35 -65.50 -1.60
CA LYS A 46 0.93 -65.19 -1.48
C LYS A 46 0.11 -66.48 -1.57
N GLU A 47 -0.61 -66.83 -0.51
CA GLU A 47 -1.65 -67.86 -0.60
C GLU A 47 -2.90 -67.27 -1.26
N THR A 48 -3.38 -67.90 -2.32
CA THR A 48 -4.57 -67.49 -3.06
C THR A 48 -5.83 -68.10 -2.44
N VAL A 49 -6.49 -67.35 -1.56
CA VAL A 49 -7.83 -67.70 -1.05
C VAL A 49 -8.84 -67.63 -2.22
N ARG A 50 -9.77 -68.59 -2.28
CA ARG A 50 -10.77 -68.70 -3.36
C ARG A 50 -11.98 -67.80 -3.12
N PRO A 51 -12.62 -67.25 -4.15
CA PRO A 51 -13.62 -66.19 -4.02
C PRO A 51 -15.05 -66.69 -3.71
N GLU A 52 -15.24 -67.60 -2.74
CA GLU A 52 -16.58 -68.11 -2.36
C GLU A 52 -16.94 -68.00 -0.87
N GLU A 53 -15.97 -67.78 0.04
CA GLU A 53 -16.24 -67.67 1.49
C GLU A 53 -16.47 -66.23 1.99
N ALA A 54 -16.52 -65.24 1.10
CA ALA A 54 -16.70 -63.82 1.45
C ALA A 54 -18.15 -63.41 1.79
N ALA A 55 -19.10 -64.36 1.81
CA ALA A 55 -20.54 -64.07 1.86
C ALA A 55 -21.17 -64.06 3.27
N LEU A 56 -20.45 -64.45 4.33
CA LEU A 56 -21.05 -64.80 5.64
C LEU A 56 -20.63 -63.93 6.85
N PHE A 57 -20.14 -62.70 6.62
CA PHE A 57 -19.96 -61.71 7.71
C PHE A 57 -20.44 -60.30 7.35
N GLN A 58 -21.65 -60.18 6.79
CA GLN A 58 -22.39 -58.91 6.84
C GLN A 58 -22.98 -58.71 8.25
N VAL A 59 -22.13 -58.39 9.22
CA VAL A 59 -22.59 -57.72 10.44
C VAL A 59 -23.22 -56.40 10.01
N PRO A 60 -24.47 -56.08 10.39
CA PRO A 60 -25.05 -54.77 10.10
C PRO A 60 -24.16 -53.71 10.73
N SER A 61 -23.53 -52.86 9.92
CA SER A 61 -22.74 -51.74 10.43
C SER A 61 -23.64 -50.94 11.37
N PRO A 62 -23.29 -50.77 12.67
CA PRO A 62 -24.06 -49.89 13.53
C PRO A 62 -24.10 -48.52 12.87
N LEU A 63 -25.26 -47.84 12.99
CA LEU A 63 -25.56 -46.55 12.38
C LEU A 63 -24.32 -45.66 12.39
N ARG A 64 -23.70 -45.45 11.21
CA ARG A 64 -22.50 -44.62 11.11
C ARG A 64 -22.85 -43.23 11.62
N VAL A 65 -22.39 -42.91 12.83
CA VAL A 65 -22.59 -41.59 13.44
C VAL A 65 -21.98 -40.58 12.49
N ARG A 66 -22.84 -39.75 11.88
CA ARG A 66 -22.42 -38.84 10.83
C ARG A 66 -21.50 -37.79 11.45
N GLU A 67 -20.22 -37.85 11.10
CA GLU A 67 -19.23 -36.89 11.61
C GLU A 67 -19.61 -35.46 11.18
N PRO A 68 -19.38 -34.45 12.05
CA PRO A 68 -19.68 -33.07 11.72
C PRO A 68 -18.82 -32.58 10.54
N PRO A 69 -19.33 -31.69 9.67
CA PRO A 69 -18.57 -31.08 8.57
C PRO A 69 -17.22 -30.48 9.00
N VAL A 70 -17.15 -29.87 10.17
CA VAL A 70 -15.91 -29.35 10.77
C VAL A 70 -15.12 -30.46 11.45
N ALA A 71 -13.90 -30.69 10.99
CA ALA A 71 -12.93 -31.57 11.63
C ALA A 71 -12.36 -30.94 12.90
N ARG A 72 -11.99 -29.65 12.84
CA ARG A 72 -11.35 -28.95 13.95
C ARG A 72 -11.33 -27.44 13.74
N VAL A 73 -11.65 -26.68 14.79
CA VAL A 73 -11.30 -25.24 14.87
C VAL A 73 -9.93 -25.07 15.52
N ARG A 74 -9.16 -24.09 15.06
CA ARG A 74 -7.88 -23.66 15.63
C ARG A 74 -7.80 -22.14 15.62
N LYS A 75 -8.27 -21.50 16.68
CA LYS A 75 -8.12 -20.08 16.92
C LYS A 75 -6.65 -19.72 17.11
N MET A 76 -6.30 -18.52 16.66
CA MET A 76 -4.94 -17.98 16.68
C MET A 76 -4.94 -16.60 17.35
N ALA A 77 -3.78 -16.22 17.90
CA ALA A 77 -3.58 -14.87 18.39
C ALA A 77 -3.82 -13.83 17.27
N LYS A 78 -4.26 -12.63 17.65
CA LYS A 78 -4.57 -11.49 16.76
C LYS A 78 -5.89 -11.58 15.96
N GLY A 79 -6.86 -12.38 16.39
CA GLY A 79 -8.24 -12.33 15.87
C GLY A 79 -8.41 -13.04 14.53
N CYS A 80 -7.93 -14.28 14.45
CA CYS A 80 -8.10 -15.17 13.30
C CYS A 80 -8.15 -16.63 13.74
N ALA A 81 -8.59 -17.52 12.87
CA ALA A 81 -8.65 -18.97 13.09
C ALA A 81 -8.39 -19.74 11.80
N VAL A 82 -8.03 -21.01 11.92
CA VAL A 82 -8.16 -22.00 10.84
C VAL A 82 -9.26 -22.99 11.23
N VAL A 83 -10.24 -23.16 10.36
CA VAL A 83 -11.26 -24.21 10.48
C VAL A 83 -10.92 -25.28 9.47
N LEU A 84 -10.62 -26.50 9.92
CA LEU A 84 -10.40 -27.67 9.07
C LEU A 84 -11.74 -28.34 8.80
N ILE A 85 -12.03 -28.64 7.53
CA ILE A 85 -13.37 -29.01 7.06
C ILE A 85 -13.29 -30.29 6.23
N ARG A 86 -14.11 -31.29 6.63
CA ARG A 86 -14.31 -32.57 5.93
C ARG A 86 -15.17 -32.43 4.68
N ASP A 87 -16.22 -31.60 4.76
CA ASP A 87 -17.15 -31.38 3.65
C ASP A 87 -16.57 -30.37 2.66
N HIS A 88 -16.23 -30.86 1.47
CA HIS A 88 -15.73 -30.04 0.37
C HIS A 88 -16.74 -28.96 -0.05
N ARG A 89 -18.05 -29.24 -0.06
CA ARG A 89 -19.08 -28.26 -0.44
C ARG A 89 -19.15 -27.11 0.56
N VAL A 90 -18.99 -27.39 1.86
CA VAL A 90 -18.89 -26.33 2.89
C VAL A 90 -17.65 -25.47 2.66
N THR A 91 -16.54 -26.07 2.22
CA THR A 91 -15.30 -25.33 1.87
C THR A 91 -15.51 -24.43 0.65
N GLU A 92 -16.12 -24.94 -0.43
CA GLU A 92 -16.40 -24.13 -1.63
C GLU A 92 -17.41 -23.00 -1.35
N LEU A 93 -18.47 -23.28 -0.60
CA LEU A 93 -19.46 -22.28 -0.17
C LEU A 93 -18.79 -21.14 0.63
N ALA A 94 -17.98 -21.48 1.64
CA ALA A 94 -17.26 -20.50 2.44
C ALA A 94 -16.27 -19.65 1.62
N VAL A 95 -15.63 -20.22 0.60
CA VAL A 95 -14.75 -19.48 -0.32
C VAL A 95 -15.56 -18.57 -1.25
N ALA A 96 -16.71 -19.02 -1.75
CA ALA A 96 -17.59 -18.22 -2.61
C ALA A 96 -18.18 -17.00 -1.89
N MET A 97 -18.53 -17.14 -0.61
CA MET A 97 -19.04 -16.03 0.21
C MET A 97 -17.96 -14.96 0.49
N ALA A 98 -16.70 -15.36 0.70
CA ALA A 98 -15.55 -14.54 1.09
C ALA A 98 -15.68 -13.73 2.41
N VAL A 99 -16.88 -13.57 2.96
CA VAL A 99 -17.16 -13.06 4.31
C VAL A 99 -18.29 -13.88 4.95
N ALA A 100 -18.42 -13.83 6.28
CA ALA A 100 -19.57 -14.33 7.02
C ALA A 100 -19.82 -13.48 8.27
N VAL A 101 -20.97 -13.66 8.92
CA VAL A 101 -21.23 -13.15 10.27
C VAL A 101 -21.21 -14.30 11.26
N VAL A 102 -20.28 -14.29 12.21
CA VAL A 102 -20.14 -15.28 13.28
C VAL A 102 -20.07 -14.54 14.62
N ASP A 103 -20.85 -14.97 15.61
CA ASP A 103 -21.00 -14.29 16.92
C ASP A 103 -21.34 -12.79 16.81
N GLY A 104 -22.08 -12.42 15.76
CA GLY A 104 -22.42 -11.02 15.43
C GLY A 104 -21.25 -10.19 14.92
N VAL A 105 -20.13 -10.80 14.54
CA VAL A 105 -18.92 -10.17 14.00
C VAL A 105 -18.74 -10.60 12.53
N CYS A 106 -18.49 -9.62 11.64
CA CYS A 106 -18.07 -9.91 10.28
C CYS A 106 -16.65 -10.47 10.26
N VAL A 107 -16.48 -11.65 9.67
CA VAL A 107 -15.21 -12.32 9.44
C VAL A 107 -14.92 -12.38 7.94
N GLU A 108 -13.65 -12.27 7.55
CA GLU A 108 -13.18 -12.56 6.20
C GLU A 108 -12.83 -14.04 6.07
N LEU A 109 -13.22 -14.67 4.96
CA LEU A 109 -13.03 -16.09 4.68
C LEU A 109 -12.07 -16.27 3.50
N ARG A 110 -11.03 -17.10 3.66
CA ARG A 110 -10.08 -17.47 2.60
C ARG A 110 -9.77 -18.96 2.63
N ARG A 111 -9.54 -19.58 1.48
CA ARG A 111 -9.11 -21.00 1.43
C ARG A 111 -7.79 -21.19 2.19
N HIS A 112 -7.74 -22.22 3.03
CA HIS A 112 -6.52 -22.72 3.64
C HIS A 112 -6.26 -24.14 3.11
N SER A 113 -5.07 -24.38 2.56
CA SER A 113 -4.58 -25.74 2.32
C SER A 113 -3.23 -25.93 3.02
N ARG A 114 -3.00 -27.12 3.54
CA ARG A 114 -1.73 -27.49 4.15
C ARG A 114 -1.37 -28.92 3.77
N ARG A 115 -0.33 -29.06 2.94
CA ARG A 115 0.25 -30.38 2.65
C ARG A 115 1.01 -30.90 3.86
N LYS A 116 0.68 -32.11 4.31
CA LYS A 116 1.41 -32.81 5.37
C LYS A 116 1.23 -34.33 5.19
N HIS A 117 2.32 -35.04 4.87
CA HIS A 117 2.33 -36.49 4.64
C HIS A 117 1.21 -36.99 3.71
N GLU A 118 1.28 -36.58 2.45
CA GLU A 118 0.43 -37.03 1.31
C GLU A 118 -1.09 -36.74 1.43
N VAL A 119 -1.60 -36.38 2.61
CA VAL A 119 -2.94 -35.82 2.80
C VAL A 119 -2.90 -34.30 2.64
N GLU A 120 -3.87 -33.76 1.90
CA GLU A 120 -4.09 -32.32 1.76
C GLU A 120 -5.23 -31.90 2.70
N GLU A 121 -4.88 -31.33 3.86
CA GLU A 121 -5.87 -30.80 4.81
C GLU A 121 -6.55 -29.56 4.20
N SER A 122 -7.82 -29.69 3.81
CA SER A 122 -8.68 -28.59 3.38
C SER A 122 -9.29 -27.85 4.56
N GLY A 123 -9.32 -26.52 4.47
CA GLY A 123 -9.98 -25.68 5.45
C GLY A 123 -10.15 -24.24 5.02
N ILE A 124 -10.60 -23.41 5.96
CA ILE A 124 -10.82 -21.98 5.79
C ILE A 124 -9.99 -21.22 6.83
N PHE A 125 -9.21 -20.26 6.37
CA PHE A 125 -8.63 -19.22 7.20
C PHE A 125 -9.68 -18.13 7.40
N VAL A 126 -9.98 -17.83 8.66
CA VAL A 126 -11.02 -16.90 9.10
C VAL A 126 -10.35 -15.72 9.81
N ALA A 127 -10.69 -14.47 9.46
CA ALA A 127 -10.05 -13.30 10.07
C ALA A 127 -10.98 -12.09 10.29
N TRP A 128 -11.03 -11.59 11.53
CA TRP A 128 -11.72 -10.36 11.94
C TRP A 128 -10.74 -9.30 12.49
N GLY A 129 -9.59 -9.75 13.00
CA GLY A 129 -8.44 -8.92 13.34
C GLY A 129 -8.38 -8.44 14.79
N HIS A 130 -7.16 -8.23 15.27
CA HIS A 130 -6.82 -7.95 16.67
C HIS A 130 -7.54 -6.75 17.30
N ARG A 131 -7.85 -5.70 16.53
CA ARG A 131 -8.62 -4.54 17.04
C ARG A 131 -10.10 -4.87 17.27
N VAL A 132 -10.65 -5.82 16.52
CA VAL A 132 -12.02 -6.33 16.69
C VAL A 132 -12.04 -7.34 17.83
N GLU A 133 -11.13 -8.31 17.85
CA GLU A 133 -11.00 -9.33 18.91
C GLU A 133 -10.95 -8.74 20.33
N ARG A 134 -10.31 -7.58 20.53
CA ARG A 134 -10.27 -6.85 21.81
C ARG A 134 -11.61 -6.22 22.24
N ARG A 135 -12.62 -6.17 21.36
CA ARG A 135 -13.94 -5.51 21.56
C ARG A 135 -15.12 -6.47 21.34
N ALA A 136 -14.91 -7.54 20.57
CA ALA A 136 -15.84 -8.61 20.28
C ALA A 136 -15.04 -9.84 19.85
N THR A 137 -15.05 -10.86 20.70
CA THR A 137 -14.46 -12.17 20.44
C THR A 137 -15.34 -12.99 19.52
N VAL A 138 -14.73 -13.70 18.58
CA VAL A 138 -15.34 -14.85 17.89
C VAL A 138 -14.88 -16.13 18.60
N SER A 139 -15.81 -16.99 18.98
CA SER A 139 -15.61 -18.24 19.72
C SER A 139 -15.18 -19.40 18.82
N GLU A 140 -14.63 -20.48 19.40
CA GLU A 140 -14.36 -21.69 18.61
C GLU A 140 -15.65 -22.47 18.35
N GLU A 141 -16.58 -22.42 19.30
CA GLU A 141 -17.90 -23.03 19.26
C GLU A 141 -18.80 -22.36 18.22
N GLY A 142 -18.80 -21.03 18.13
CA GLY A 142 -19.55 -20.27 17.11
C GLY A 142 -19.03 -20.53 15.70
N LEU A 143 -17.70 -20.65 15.53
CA LEU A 143 -17.10 -21.11 14.27
C LEU A 143 -17.53 -22.54 13.94
N GLU A 144 -17.41 -23.49 14.89
CA GLU A 144 -17.80 -24.88 14.67
C GLU A 144 -19.30 -25.00 14.34
N ALA A 145 -20.17 -24.25 15.04
CA ALA A 145 -21.62 -24.22 14.81
C ALA A 145 -21.96 -23.64 13.42
N PHE A 146 -21.36 -22.51 13.04
CA PHE A 146 -21.58 -21.88 11.73
C PHE A 146 -21.15 -22.80 10.58
N PHE A 147 -19.90 -23.28 10.59
CA PHE A 147 -19.39 -24.12 9.51
C PHE A 147 -20.04 -25.52 9.46
N ASN A 148 -20.56 -26.05 10.57
CA ASN A 148 -21.44 -27.23 10.53
C ASN A 148 -22.83 -26.91 9.97
N GLY A 149 -23.39 -25.76 10.33
CA GLY A 149 -24.66 -25.23 9.80
C GLY A 149 -24.66 -25.06 8.28
N LEU A 150 -23.54 -24.65 7.69
CA LEU A 150 -23.34 -24.55 6.23
C LEU A 150 -23.62 -25.86 5.47
N ALA A 151 -23.62 -27.03 6.13
CA ALA A 151 -24.00 -28.28 5.49
C ALA A 151 -25.53 -28.44 5.25
N GLY A 152 -26.38 -27.60 5.84
CA GLY A 152 -27.80 -27.49 5.47
C GLY A 152 -28.09 -26.35 4.48
N VAL A 153 -27.24 -25.32 4.48
CA VAL A 153 -27.36 -24.11 3.66
C VAL A 153 -27.35 -24.40 2.16
N ARG A 154 -28.18 -23.68 1.40
CA ARG A 154 -28.18 -23.67 -0.08
C ARG A 154 -27.02 -22.84 -0.61
N THR A 155 -26.40 -23.26 -1.71
CA THR A 155 -25.36 -22.41 -2.34
C THR A 155 -26.02 -21.15 -2.89
N PRO A 156 -25.61 -19.92 -2.47
CA PRO A 156 -26.15 -18.69 -3.02
C PRO A 156 -25.89 -18.59 -4.53
N GLU A 157 -26.72 -17.82 -5.23
CA GLU A 157 -26.53 -17.60 -6.66
C GLU A 157 -25.20 -16.88 -6.93
N ALA A 158 -24.52 -17.25 -8.03
CA ALA A 158 -23.19 -16.77 -8.36
C ALA A 158 -23.21 -15.32 -8.83
N VAL A 159 -23.19 -14.37 -7.88
CA VAL A 159 -23.16 -12.93 -8.17
C VAL A 159 -21.94 -12.59 -9.04
N ARG A 160 -22.20 -12.13 -10.27
CA ARG A 160 -21.16 -11.67 -11.20
C ARG A 160 -20.51 -10.39 -10.68
N ILE A 161 -19.37 -10.55 -10.00
CA ILE A 161 -18.49 -9.45 -9.63
C ILE A 161 -17.92 -8.84 -10.91
N GLN A 162 -18.27 -7.58 -11.19
CA GLN A 162 -17.73 -6.83 -12.32
C GLN A 162 -17.44 -5.39 -11.91
N ALA A 163 -16.20 -4.95 -12.12
CA ALA A 163 -15.81 -3.57 -11.95
C ALA A 163 -16.49 -2.66 -13.00
N PRO A 164 -16.82 -1.40 -12.67
CA PRO A 164 -17.39 -0.44 -13.63
C PRO A 164 -16.40 -0.06 -14.75
N PHE A 165 -15.11 -0.31 -14.55
CA PHE A 165 -14.04 -0.13 -15.53
C PHE A 165 -12.85 -1.03 -15.17
N GLN A 166 -11.96 -1.28 -16.13
CA GLN A 166 -10.72 -2.02 -15.90
C GLN A 166 -9.72 -1.21 -15.05
N GLU A 167 -9.08 -1.86 -14.07
CA GLU A 167 -7.92 -1.30 -13.38
C GLU A 167 -6.77 -1.07 -14.36
N CYS A 168 -6.28 0.17 -14.39
CA CYS A 168 -5.12 0.57 -15.16
C CYS A 168 -4.54 1.85 -14.57
N LEU A 169 -3.22 1.99 -14.71
CA LEU A 169 -2.49 3.25 -14.60
C LEU A 169 -3.21 4.34 -15.40
N GLN A 170 -3.30 5.55 -14.86
CA GLN A 170 -3.82 6.72 -15.58
C GLN A 170 -2.74 7.79 -15.67
N VAL A 171 -2.55 8.39 -16.84
CA VAL A 171 -1.55 9.43 -17.12
C VAL A 171 -2.20 10.53 -17.95
N PHE A 172 -2.05 11.79 -17.50
CA PHE A 172 -2.56 12.97 -18.21
C PHE A 172 -1.42 13.99 -18.35
N SER A 173 -0.99 14.27 -19.57
CA SER A 173 0.00 15.33 -19.83
C SER A 173 -0.67 16.71 -19.77
N LEU A 174 -0.03 17.65 -19.08
CA LEU A 174 -0.44 19.04 -18.97
C LEU A 174 0.59 19.95 -19.65
N SER A 175 0.13 21.05 -20.23
CA SER A 175 0.96 22.11 -20.85
C SER A 175 0.14 23.39 -20.93
N SER A 176 0.77 24.53 -21.19
CA SER A 176 0.08 25.83 -21.29
C SER A 176 0.79 26.78 -22.25
N SER A 177 0.01 27.55 -23.02
CA SER A 177 0.53 28.39 -24.10
C SER A 177 0.57 29.89 -23.79
N ASN A 178 -0.28 30.40 -22.90
CA ASN A 178 -0.53 31.84 -22.77
C ASN A 178 0.61 32.61 -22.08
N ALA A 179 0.53 33.94 -22.10
CA ALA A 179 1.42 34.81 -21.35
C ALA A 179 1.09 34.74 -19.84
N LEU A 180 2.05 34.34 -19.01
CA LEU A 180 1.86 34.20 -17.57
C LEU A 180 1.62 35.56 -16.91
N ARG A 181 0.54 35.65 -16.13
CA ARG A 181 0.29 36.71 -15.15
C ARG A 181 0.23 36.11 -13.76
N LEU A 182 0.93 36.73 -12.81
CA LEU A 182 0.97 36.29 -11.41
C LEU A 182 0.14 37.24 -10.54
N ALA A 183 -0.71 36.66 -9.69
CA ALA A 183 -1.53 37.37 -8.72
C ALA A 183 -0.85 37.41 -7.34
N THR A 184 -1.01 38.52 -6.61
CA THR A 184 -0.57 38.62 -5.21
C THR A 184 -1.41 37.70 -4.32
N PRO A 185 -0.82 36.80 -3.53
CA PRO A 185 -1.58 35.85 -2.72
C PRO A 185 -2.30 36.53 -1.55
N GLN A 186 -3.47 35.99 -1.22
CA GLN A 186 -4.33 36.39 -0.10
C GLN A 186 -4.82 35.15 0.64
N VAL A 187 -5.13 35.26 1.94
CA VAL A 187 -5.71 34.15 2.72
C VAL A 187 -7.17 33.94 2.30
N VAL A 188 -7.55 32.69 1.99
CA VAL A 188 -8.89 32.35 1.50
C VAL A 188 -9.52 31.28 2.39
N LYS A 189 -10.78 31.50 2.81
CA LYS A 189 -11.50 30.52 3.63
C LYS A 189 -11.77 29.22 2.84
N PRO A 190 -11.37 28.04 3.35
CA PRO A 190 -11.68 26.76 2.70
C PRO A 190 -13.19 26.53 2.70
N SER A 191 -13.75 26.06 1.58
CA SER A 191 -15.15 25.66 1.51
C SER A 191 -15.44 24.81 0.28
N LYS A 192 -16.56 24.08 0.31
CA LYS A 192 -17.07 23.33 -0.85
C LYS A 192 -17.25 24.23 -2.09
N ALA A 193 -17.60 25.51 -1.91
CA ALA A 193 -17.73 26.46 -3.01
C ALA A 193 -16.42 26.72 -3.78
N GLN A 194 -15.25 26.61 -3.12
CA GLN A 194 -13.93 26.74 -3.78
C GLN A 194 -13.57 25.53 -4.67
N LEU A 195 -14.31 24.42 -4.56
CA LEU A 195 -14.13 23.21 -5.38
C LEU A 195 -15.20 23.14 -6.49
N LEU A 196 -16.43 23.57 -6.21
CA LEU A 196 -17.51 23.68 -7.20
C LEU A 196 -17.19 24.73 -8.27
N LYS A 197 -16.67 25.90 -7.85
CA LYS A 197 -16.33 27.04 -8.74
C LYS A 197 -14.90 26.99 -9.30
N GLY A 198 -14.39 25.78 -9.55
CA GLY A 198 -13.10 25.63 -10.21
C GLY A 198 -13.21 25.74 -11.73
N VAL A 199 -12.14 26.23 -12.38
CA VAL A 199 -12.05 26.41 -13.85
C VAL A 199 -12.39 25.14 -14.66
N HIS A 200 -12.29 23.96 -14.05
CA HIS A 200 -12.66 22.67 -14.64
C HIS A 200 -14.15 22.60 -15.03
N GLY A 201 -15.08 23.19 -14.28
CA GLY A 201 -16.52 23.22 -14.61
C GLY A 201 -17.32 21.92 -14.35
N GLU A 202 -16.71 20.90 -13.73
CA GLU A 202 -17.32 19.59 -13.43
C GLU A 202 -18.16 19.61 -12.13
N GLU A 203 -19.10 20.54 -11.99
CA GLU A 203 -19.86 20.75 -10.75
C GLU A 203 -20.75 19.54 -10.39
N ASP A 204 -21.52 19.03 -11.36
CA ASP A 204 -22.40 17.86 -11.21
C ASP A 204 -21.64 16.58 -10.84
N LEU A 205 -20.48 16.34 -11.46
CA LEU A 205 -19.59 15.24 -11.13
C LEU A 205 -19.07 15.35 -9.68
N LEU A 206 -18.72 16.55 -9.25
CA LEU A 206 -18.23 16.77 -7.89
C LEU A 206 -19.31 16.54 -6.84
N LEU A 207 -20.56 16.92 -7.12
CA LEU A 207 -21.73 16.62 -6.28
C LEU A 207 -21.99 15.10 -6.18
N LYS A 208 -21.99 14.38 -7.31
CA LYS A 208 -22.12 12.91 -7.36
C LYS A 208 -20.99 12.20 -6.61
N LEU A 209 -19.76 12.70 -6.73
CA LEU A 209 -18.60 12.18 -6.00
C LEU A 209 -18.71 12.40 -4.48
N TRP A 210 -19.37 13.48 -4.02
CA TRP A 210 -19.63 13.72 -2.60
C TRP A 210 -20.77 12.86 -2.06
N GLU A 211 -21.83 12.68 -2.84
CA GLU A 211 -22.95 11.77 -2.54
C GLU A 211 -22.44 10.32 -2.40
N ALA A 212 -21.65 9.83 -3.35
CA ALA A 212 -21.08 8.48 -3.34
C ALA A 212 -20.17 8.20 -2.13
N LYS A 213 -19.50 9.22 -1.60
CA LYS A 213 -18.73 9.13 -0.34
C LYS A 213 -19.65 9.10 0.87
N ALA A 214 -20.60 10.04 0.96
CA ALA A 214 -21.56 10.10 2.07
C ALA A 214 -22.30 8.76 2.23
N GLN A 215 -22.73 8.14 1.13
CA GLN A 215 -23.40 6.83 1.13
C GLN A 215 -22.48 5.67 1.57
N LEU A 216 -21.16 5.79 1.41
CA LEU A 216 -20.19 4.81 1.91
C LEU A 216 -19.86 5.03 3.40
N ASP A 217 -19.86 6.29 3.84
CA ASP A 217 -19.75 6.68 5.26
C ASP A 217 -21.03 6.30 6.04
N GLU A 218 -22.21 6.46 5.45
CA GLU A 218 -23.49 5.94 5.98
C GLU A 218 -23.43 4.42 6.16
N LEU A 219 -23.00 3.68 5.13
CA LEU A 219 -22.80 2.24 5.22
C LEU A 219 -21.81 1.87 6.35
N TRP A 220 -20.75 2.63 6.55
CA TRP A 220 -19.79 2.39 7.66
C TRP A 220 -20.41 2.66 9.04
N ASN A 221 -21.27 3.67 9.15
CA ASN A 221 -21.88 4.13 10.40
C ASN A 221 -23.20 3.43 10.75
N LYS A 222 -23.78 2.58 9.87
CA LYS A 222 -24.91 1.70 10.20
C LYS A 222 -24.61 0.92 11.50
N PRO A 223 -25.48 0.97 12.53
CA PRO A 223 -25.20 0.39 13.84
C PRO A 223 -25.02 -1.14 13.77
N PRO A 224 -24.26 -1.76 14.70
CA PRO A 224 -24.15 -3.21 14.76
C PRO A 224 -25.48 -3.85 15.23
N PRO A 225 -25.81 -5.08 14.82
CA PRO A 225 -24.99 -6.00 14.03
C PRO A 225 -24.96 -5.68 12.51
N PRO A 226 -24.00 -6.24 11.76
CA PRO A 226 -22.81 -6.95 12.23
C PRO A 226 -21.72 -5.98 12.73
N LYS A 227 -20.96 -6.39 13.75
CA LYS A 227 -19.72 -5.70 14.14
C LYS A 227 -18.66 -5.91 13.05
N ALA A 228 -17.71 -4.98 12.92
CA ALA A 228 -16.63 -5.06 11.93
C ALA A 228 -17.06 -5.09 10.44
N ARG A 229 -18.23 -4.53 10.11
CA ARG A 229 -18.76 -4.26 8.75
C ARG A 229 -17.73 -3.67 7.76
N SER A 230 -16.69 -2.99 8.27
CA SER A 230 -15.51 -2.53 7.52
C SER A 230 -14.75 -3.64 6.77
N VAL A 231 -14.89 -4.90 7.18
CA VAL A 231 -14.38 -6.07 6.45
C VAL A 231 -15.10 -6.24 5.11
N MET A 232 -16.43 -6.09 5.05
CA MET A 232 -17.20 -6.17 3.81
C MET A 232 -16.77 -5.10 2.80
N GLN A 233 -16.56 -3.85 3.23
CA GLN A 233 -16.04 -2.79 2.35
C GLN A 233 -14.62 -3.09 1.82
N ARG A 234 -13.74 -3.67 2.66
CA ARG A 234 -12.41 -4.12 2.24
C ARG A 234 -12.50 -5.22 1.18
N VAL A 235 -13.31 -6.26 1.44
CA VAL A 235 -13.46 -7.40 0.53
C VAL A 235 -14.15 -6.99 -0.77
N ALA A 236 -15.17 -6.13 -0.71
CA ALA A 236 -15.84 -5.58 -1.89
C ALA A 236 -14.87 -4.83 -2.82
N ARG A 237 -14.02 -3.95 -2.25
CA ARG A 237 -12.95 -3.29 -3.01
C ARG A 237 -11.96 -4.32 -3.56
N ASP A 238 -11.46 -5.23 -2.74
CA ASP A 238 -10.43 -6.18 -3.15
C ASP A 238 -10.95 -7.24 -4.15
N GLN A 239 -12.28 -7.42 -4.27
CA GLN A 239 -12.96 -8.23 -5.28
C GLN A 239 -13.14 -7.48 -6.62
N LEU A 240 -13.49 -6.19 -6.57
CA LEU A 240 -13.70 -5.35 -7.77
C LEU A 240 -12.37 -4.82 -8.34
N PHE A 241 -11.43 -4.52 -7.47
CA PHE A 241 -10.21 -3.77 -7.75
C PHE A 241 -9.02 -4.46 -7.01
N PRO A 242 -8.58 -5.65 -7.48
CA PRO A 242 -7.58 -6.46 -6.80
C PRO A 242 -6.19 -5.84 -6.70
N HIS A 243 -5.83 -4.83 -7.49
CA HIS A 243 -4.52 -4.15 -7.41
C HIS A 243 -4.58 -2.90 -6.52
N SER A 244 -5.70 -2.15 -6.57
CA SER A 244 -5.96 -0.88 -5.88
C SER A 244 -5.44 -0.81 -4.44
N GLY A 245 -4.26 -0.23 -4.26
CA GLY A 245 -3.71 0.09 -2.94
C GLY A 245 -3.25 -1.11 -2.10
N LYS A 246 -2.90 -2.23 -2.74
CA LYS A 246 -2.20 -3.37 -2.13
C LYS A 246 -0.77 -2.98 -1.72
N GLU A 247 -0.20 -3.77 -0.81
CA GLU A 247 1.23 -3.82 -0.51
C GLU A 247 1.78 -5.12 -1.12
N GLY A 248 2.93 -5.04 -1.80
CA GLY A 248 3.68 -6.19 -2.29
C GLY A 248 4.58 -6.77 -1.19
N LYS A 249 5.81 -7.14 -1.54
CA LYS A 249 6.77 -7.78 -0.62
C LYS A 249 8.16 -7.15 -0.62
N ASP A 250 8.45 -6.33 -1.62
CA ASP A 250 9.82 -5.96 -1.98
C ASP A 250 10.19 -4.57 -1.42
N HIS A 251 9.22 -3.90 -0.79
CA HIS A 251 9.34 -2.61 -0.11
C HIS A 251 8.81 -2.71 1.32
N GLU A 252 9.37 -1.94 2.26
CA GLU A 252 8.92 -1.98 3.67
C GLU A 252 7.46 -1.53 3.86
N ASN A 253 6.99 -0.61 3.02
CA ASN A 253 5.62 -0.12 3.05
C ASN A 253 5.16 0.32 1.66
N ARG A 254 3.85 0.55 1.50
CA ARG A 254 3.21 0.84 0.20
C ARG A 254 3.77 2.05 -0.55
N ALA A 255 4.44 2.99 0.11
CA ALA A 255 5.01 4.14 -0.58
C ALA A 255 6.05 3.68 -1.63
N GLY A 256 6.91 2.71 -1.30
CA GLY A 256 7.91 2.18 -2.23
C GLY A 256 7.28 1.57 -3.50
N GLU A 257 6.24 0.74 -3.34
CA GLU A 257 5.45 0.18 -4.44
C GLU A 257 4.92 1.25 -5.41
N LYS A 258 4.40 2.37 -4.86
CA LYS A 258 3.95 3.51 -5.68
C LYS A 258 5.11 4.14 -6.44
N LEU A 259 6.28 4.33 -5.81
CA LEU A 259 7.42 4.96 -6.48
C LEU A 259 7.95 4.06 -7.59
N GLU A 260 8.04 2.75 -7.38
CA GLU A 260 8.45 1.81 -8.43
C GLU A 260 7.45 1.77 -9.60
N GLU A 261 6.14 1.81 -9.34
CA GLU A 261 5.14 1.95 -10.40
C GLU A 261 5.27 3.31 -11.12
N LEU A 262 5.42 4.42 -10.39
CA LEU A 262 5.59 5.76 -10.98
C LEU A 262 6.87 5.88 -11.83
N VAL A 263 7.98 5.30 -11.37
CA VAL A 263 9.26 5.24 -12.09
C VAL A 263 9.08 4.47 -13.39
N SER A 264 8.51 3.27 -13.31
CA SER A 264 8.23 2.39 -14.46
C SER A 264 7.21 2.99 -15.44
N ALA A 265 6.26 3.76 -14.93
CA ALA A 265 5.23 4.45 -15.71
C ALA A 265 5.71 5.72 -16.41
N SER A 266 6.84 6.31 -15.97
CA SER A 266 7.23 7.65 -16.41
C SER A 266 8.63 7.80 -17.00
N GLY A 267 9.52 6.83 -16.77
CA GLY A 267 10.95 6.96 -17.11
C GLY A 267 11.74 7.78 -16.10
N LEU A 268 11.25 7.93 -14.86
CA LEU A 268 11.81 8.87 -13.86
C LEU A 268 13.32 8.70 -13.61
N LEU A 269 13.84 7.46 -13.70
CA LEU A 269 15.25 7.14 -13.48
C LEU A 269 16.03 6.78 -14.76
N GLU A 270 15.41 6.88 -15.93
CA GLU A 270 16.07 6.64 -17.23
C GLU A 270 16.97 7.83 -17.58
N ASP A 271 18.17 7.59 -18.11
CA ASP A 271 19.13 8.65 -18.52
C ASP A 271 19.39 9.73 -17.44
N LEU A 272 19.51 9.33 -16.18
CA LEU A 272 19.98 10.21 -15.11
C LEU A 272 21.48 10.51 -15.25
N PRO A 273 21.95 11.74 -14.97
CA PRO A 273 23.38 12.05 -14.96
C PRO A 273 24.14 11.22 -13.91
N GLU A 274 25.34 10.78 -14.25
CA GLU A 274 26.18 10.00 -13.33
C GLU A 274 26.48 10.79 -12.04
N GLY A 275 26.28 10.14 -10.88
CA GLY A 275 26.48 10.77 -9.57
C GLY A 275 25.46 11.85 -9.20
N CYS A 276 24.32 11.96 -9.90
CA CYS A 276 23.32 12.96 -9.58
C CYS A 276 22.67 12.74 -8.20
N LEU A 277 22.37 13.84 -7.50
CA LEU A 277 21.78 13.81 -6.16
C LEU A 277 20.24 13.87 -6.21
N PHE A 278 19.59 13.22 -5.26
CA PHE A 278 18.14 13.32 -5.03
C PHE A 278 17.77 14.08 -3.74
N LEU A 279 16.52 14.50 -3.64
CA LEU A 279 15.87 15.05 -2.45
C LEU A 279 14.52 14.37 -2.22
N ASP A 280 14.27 13.90 -0.99
CA ASP A 280 13.03 13.26 -0.55
C ASP A 280 12.28 14.16 0.44
N LEU A 281 11.19 14.81 -0.01
CA LEU A 281 10.43 15.80 0.75
C LEU A 281 9.20 15.18 1.41
N CYS A 282 9.10 15.40 2.71
CA CYS A 282 8.10 14.84 3.61
C CYS A 282 7.93 13.31 3.45
N GLY A 283 9.00 12.62 3.03
CA GLY A 283 9.02 11.21 2.68
C GLY A 283 9.13 10.25 3.87
N GLY A 284 9.07 10.75 5.11
CA GLY A 284 9.15 9.94 6.32
C GLY A 284 8.11 8.80 6.33
N PRO A 285 8.49 7.56 6.69
CA PRO A 285 9.77 7.17 7.27
C PRO A 285 10.93 6.91 6.29
N GLY A 286 10.68 6.99 4.97
CA GLY A 286 11.74 7.01 3.95
C GLY A 286 11.84 5.80 3.03
N ALA A 287 10.75 5.07 2.79
CA ALA A 287 10.74 4.02 1.76
C ALA A 287 11.08 4.54 0.35
N TRP A 288 10.82 5.83 0.06
CA TRP A 288 11.22 6.48 -1.19
C TRP A 288 12.76 6.68 -1.24
N SER A 289 13.35 7.22 -0.17
CA SER A 289 14.81 7.24 0.02
C SER A 289 15.45 5.84 -0.08
N GLN A 290 14.96 4.83 0.64
CA GLN A 290 15.49 3.45 0.57
C GLN A 290 15.49 2.92 -0.87
N PHE A 291 14.40 3.12 -1.62
CA PHE A 291 14.29 2.72 -3.01
C PHE A 291 15.33 3.42 -3.91
N LEU A 292 15.49 4.74 -3.79
CA LEU A 292 16.42 5.52 -4.62
C LEU A 292 17.90 5.18 -4.30
N LEU A 293 18.23 4.96 -3.03
CA LEU A 293 19.55 4.44 -2.62
C LEU A 293 19.82 3.05 -3.19
N ALA A 294 18.80 2.16 -3.22
CA ALA A 294 18.91 0.83 -3.83
C ALA A 294 19.08 0.85 -5.37
N LYS A 295 18.79 1.97 -6.04
CA LYS A 295 19.15 2.19 -7.46
C LYS A 295 20.52 2.88 -7.63
N GLY A 296 21.30 3.06 -6.56
CA GLY A 296 22.67 3.59 -6.58
C GLY A 296 22.79 5.12 -6.53
N LEU A 297 21.71 5.83 -6.22
CA LEU A 297 21.74 7.29 -6.07
C LEU A 297 22.25 7.71 -4.67
N ALA A 298 22.65 8.98 -4.53
CA ALA A 298 22.92 9.64 -3.27
C ALA A 298 21.93 10.80 -3.07
N GLY A 299 21.64 11.22 -1.84
CA GLY A 299 20.63 12.27 -1.65
C GLY A 299 20.38 12.76 -0.24
N PHE A 300 19.33 13.56 -0.10
CA PHE A 300 18.89 14.21 1.12
C PHE A 300 17.43 13.88 1.44
N GLY A 301 17.03 13.93 2.70
CA GLY A 301 15.63 13.82 3.11
C GLY A 301 15.22 14.94 4.07
N LEU A 302 14.06 15.57 3.88
CA LEU A 302 13.45 16.49 4.84
C LEU A 302 12.06 15.99 5.25
N THR A 303 11.83 15.73 6.54
CA THR A 303 10.51 15.33 7.07
C THR A 303 10.32 15.89 8.47
N LEU A 304 9.06 15.97 8.92
CA LEU A 304 8.71 16.35 10.28
C LEU A 304 9.30 15.35 11.28
N ARG A 305 10.04 15.85 12.27
CA ARG A 305 10.55 15.01 13.37
C ARG A 305 9.39 14.49 14.22
N SER A 306 9.53 13.27 14.75
CA SER A 306 8.59 12.73 15.72
C SER A 306 8.46 13.62 16.97
N GLY A 307 7.25 13.68 17.52
CA GLY A 307 6.92 14.54 18.67
C GLY A 307 6.73 16.02 18.33
N GLN A 308 6.70 16.40 17.05
CA GLN A 308 6.29 17.74 16.61
C GLN A 308 4.76 17.84 16.45
N GLY A 309 4.25 19.08 16.51
CA GLY A 309 2.82 19.40 16.49
C GLY A 309 2.12 19.23 17.84
N THR A 310 0.79 19.29 17.85
CA THR A 310 -0.06 19.10 19.04
C THR A 310 -1.15 18.06 18.75
N GLU A 311 -1.94 17.67 19.76
CA GLU A 311 -3.13 16.81 19.55
C GLU A 311 -4.23 17.48 18.70
N GLU A 312 -4.18 18.81 18.55
CA GLU A 312 -5.08 19.63 17.75
C GLU A 312 -4.49 19.95 16.34
N ASP A 313 -3.30 19.43 16.04
CA ASP A 313 -2.52 19.71 14.83
C ASP A 313 -1.96 18.43 14.17
N TRP A 314 -0.92 18.51 13.31
CA TRP A 314 -0.18 17.30 12.90
C TRP A 314 0.66 16.73 14.04
N GLN A 315 0.08 15.84 14.83
CA GLN A 315 0.86 15.02 15.75
C GLN A 315 1.77 14.05 14.97
N ALA A 316 3.05 14.39 14.83
CA ALA A 316 4.04 13.54 14.18
C ALA A 316 4.43 12.37 15.11
N GLU A 317 4.14 11.14 14.70
CA GLU A 317 4.43 9.93 15.48
C GLU A 317 5.82 9.35 15.14
N GLN A 318 6.30 8.40 15.95
CA GLN A 318 7.56 7.67 15.70
C GLN A 318 7.61 6.88 14.38
N LYS A 319 6.47 6.71 13.70
CA LYS A 319 6.36 6.06 12.38
C LYS A 319 6.61 7.02 11.20
N ASP A 320 6.60 8.33 11.47
CA ASP A 320 6.69 9.41 10.47
C ASP A 320 8.11 10.01 10.44
N ASP A 321 8.96 9.62 11.39
CA ASP A 321 10.39 9.93 11.48
C ASP A 321 11.22 8.97 10.60
N TRP A 322 12.45 9.34 10.25
CA TRP A 322 13.28 8.54 9.34
C TRP A 322 13.68 7.19 9.91
N TYR A 323 13.71 6.17 9.05
CA TYR A 323 14.21 4.85 9.43
C TYR A 323 15.67 4.89 9.96
N PRO A 324 16.01 4.11 11.00
CA PRO A 324 17.34 4.18 11.62
C PRO A 324 18.51 3.78 10.71
N ASP A 325 18.28 2.99 9.67
CA ASP A 325 19.26 2.59 8.66
C ASP A 325 19.60 3.76 7.71
N LEU A 326 18.60 4.51 7.23
CA LEU A 326 18.78 5.73 6.45
C LEU A 326 19.64 6.74 7.21
N MET A 327 19.34 6.97 8.49
CA MET A 327 20.11 7.85 9.38
C MET A 327 21.57 7.41 9.60
N GLN A 328 21.95 6.20 9.17
CA GLN A 328 23.32 5.66 9.21
C GLN A 328 23.94 5.49 7.81
N HIS A 329 23.19 5.75 6.73
CA HIS A 329 23.62 5.44 5.36
C HIS A 329 24.60 6.50 4.82
N PRO A 330 25.81 6.14 4.37
CA PRO A 330 26.88 7.11 4.07
C PRO A 330 26.63 7.99 2.85
N SER A 331 25.65 7.64 2.00
CA SER A 331 25.25 8.39 0.81
C SER A 331 23.92 9.13 0.98
N TRP A 332 23.43 9.27 2.22
CA TRP A 332 22.16 9.92 2.53
C TRP A 332 22.28 10.87 3.73
N GLN A 333 21.54 11.99 3.72
CA GLN A 333 21.56 12.95 4.83
C GLN A 333 20.19 13.58 5.13
N ALA A 334 19.76 13.51 6.39
CA ALA A 334 18.58 14.22 6.88
C ALA A 334 18.82 15.74 7.00
N LEU A 335 17.84 16.52 6.55
CA LEU A 335 17.73 17.97 6.68
C LEU A 335 16.58 18.30 7.64
N TRP A 336 16.86 19.05 8.71
CA TRP A 336 15.91 19.30 9.81
C TRP A 336 15.39 20.75 9.87
N GLY A 337 15.64 21.56 8.83
CA GLY A 337 15.37 23.00 8.88
C GLY A 337 16.33 23.77 9.79
N ALA A 338 16.03 25.04 10.06
CA ALA A 338 16.80 25.92 10.93
C ALA A 338 16.50 25.68 12.42
N ASP A 339 15.25 25.30 12.75
CA ASP A 339 14.80 25.05 14.13
C ASP A 339 14.91 23.58 14.57
N GLY A 340 15.35 22.69 13.68
CA GLY A 340 15.51 21.26 13.95
C GLY A 340 14.21 20.44 13.93
N THR A 341 13.06 21.05 13.64
CA THR A 341 11.74 20.37 13.65
C THR A 341 11.44 19.62 12.35
N GLY A 342 12.12 19.95 11.25
CA GLY A 342 11.85 19.39 9.92
C GLY A 342 10.54 19.86 9.28
N ASP A 343 9.86 20.84 9.87
CA ASP A 343 8.63 21.43 9.34
C ASP A 343 8.92 22.26 8.09
N LEU A 344 8.40 21.80 6.94
CA LEU A 344 8.55 22.41 5.62
C LEU A 344 7.69 23.69 5.45
N LEU A 345 6.68 23.92 6.29
CA LEU A 345 5.77 25.07 6.18
C LEU A 345 6.31 26.35 6.85
N LYS A 346 7.41 26.24 7.60
CA LYS A 346 8.15 27.38 8.16
C LYS A 346 9.10 27.96 7.11
N PRO A 347 9.03 29.28 6.79
CA PRO A 347 9.91 29.91 5.81
C PRO A 347 11.41 29.70 6.11
N GLU A 348 11.80 29.75 7.38
CA GLU A 348 13.18 29.64 7.86
C GLU A 348 13.75 28.25 7.61
N ASN A 349 12.93 27.21 7.79
CA ASN A 349 13.31 25.83 7.54
C ASN A 349 13.48 25.54 6.05
N LEU A 350 12.56 26.04 5.21
CA LEU A 350 12.65 25.93 3.76
C LEU A 350 13.88 26.70 3.23
N GLN A 351 14.16 27.89 3.78
CA GLN A 351 15.34 28.67 3.43
C GLN A 351 16.65 27.97 3.82
N HIS A 352 16.74 27.42 5.03
CA HIS A 352 17.91 26.67 5.49
C HIS A 352 18.13 25.40 4.66
N ALA A 353 17.08 24.63 4.37
CA ALA A 353 17.16 23.48 3.48
C ALA A 353 17.66 23.89 2.07
N THR A 354 17.14 24.99 1.52
CA THR A 354 17.59 25.54 0.24
C THR A 354 19.07 25.93 0.28
N GLN A 355 19.55 26.57 1.36
CA GLN A 355 20.96 26.94 1.52
C GLN A 355 21.88 25.72 1.57
N MET A 356 21.51 24.69 2.35
CA MET A 356 22.25 23.43 2.44
C MET A 356 22.32 22.70 1.09
N LEU A 357 21.21 22.65 0.36
CA LEU A 357 21.15 22.02 -0.97
C LEU A 357 21.95 22.82 -2.01
N CYS A 358 21.91 24.16 -1.98
CA CYS A 358 22.74 25.00 -2.83
C CYS A 358 24.24 24.83 -2.53
N ALA A 359 24.64 24.65 -1.26
CA ALA A 359 26.01 24.31 -0.89
C ALA A 359 26.44 22.93 -1.42
N ALA A 360 25.51 21.97 -1.48
CA ALA A 360 25.68 20.68 -2.16
C ALA A 360 25.61 20.75 -3.70
N LYS A 361 25.51 21.95 -4.30
CA LYS A 361 25.36 22.24 -5.74
C LYS A 361 24.00 21.87 -6.35
N GLY A 362 22.98 21.64 -5.52
CA GLY A 362 21.62 21.29 -5.94
C GLY A 362 21.41 19.80 -6.19
N VAL A 363 20.19 19.45 -6.61
CA VAL A 363 19.76 18.07 -6.87
C VAL A 363 19.21 17.94 -8.29
N PHE A 364 19.28 16.75 -8.88
CA PHE A 364 18.69 16.49 -10.21
C PHE A 364 17.30 15.86 -10.11
N LEU A 365 17.02 15.14 -9.03
CA LEU A 365 15.72 14.53 -8.75
C LEU A 365 15.16 15.07 -7.43
N CYS A 366 13.93 15.54 -7.42
CA CYS A 366 13.17 15.79 -6.21
C CYS A 366 11.94 14.88 -6.20
N VAL A 367 11.68 14.20 -5.09
CA VAL A 367 10.49 13.37 -4.89
C VAL A 367 9.81 13.81 -3.61
N ALA A 368 8.48 13.80 -3.57
CA ALA A 368 7.70 14.21 -2.41
C ALA A 368 6.42 13.36 -2.25
N ASP A 369 6.22 12.80 -1.06
CA ASP A 369 4.99 12.06 -0.68
C ASP A 369 4.35 12.65 0.58
N GLY A 370 4.34 13.98 0.72
CA GLY A 370 3.92 14.67 1.94
C GLY A 370 2.51 14.31 2.44
N GLY A 371 2.41 14.01 3.74
CA GLY A 371 1.20 13.51 4.39
C GLY A 371 1.07 14.01 5.83
N PHE A 372 -0.18 14.29 6.25
CA PHE A 372 -0.53 14.51 7.66
C PHE A 372 -1.92 13.92 7.96
N SER A 373 -2.31 13.88 9.23
CA SER A 373 -3.55 13.25 9.70
C SER A 373 -4.81 13.95 9.17
N ASP A 374 -5.53 13.29 8.26
CA ASP A 374 -6.74 13.80 7.62
C ASP A 374 -7.99 13.84 8.53
N LYS A 375 -7.95 13.18 9.70
CA LYS A 375 -9.05 13.06 10.68
C LYS A 375 -9.75 14.39 11.05
N ALA A 376 -8.99 15.49 11.09
CA ALA A 376 -9.49 16.82 11.48
C ALA A 376 -9.94 17.68 10.28
N ILE A 377 -9.69 17.23 9.05
CA ILE A 377 -10.06 17.95 7.83
C ILE A 377 -11.55 17.74 7.55
N PRO A 378 -12.36 18.80 7.33
CA PRO A 378 -13.78 18.64 7.03
C PRO A 378 -14.03 17.78 5.79
N PRO A 379 -15.04 16.88 5.79
CA PRO A 379 -15.27 15.94 4.69
C PRO A 379 -15.32 16.61 3.31
N ASN A 380 -14.52 16.05 2.40
CA ASN A 380 -14.27 16.51 1.03
C ASN A 380 -13.37 17.76 0.84
N LEU A 381 -12.85 18.38 1.90
CA LEU A 381 -11.95 19.54 1.74
C LEU A 381 -10.45 19.18 1.66
N LEU A 382 -10.09 17.89 1.63
CA LEU A 382 -8.71 17.36 1.63
C LEU A 382 -7.76 18.12 0.67
N GLU A 383 -8.18 18.41 -0.55
CA GLU A 383 -7.40 19.20 -1.52
C GLU A 383 -7.00 20.58 -0.96
N LEU A 384 -7.96 21.33 -0.41
CA LEU A 384 -7.74 22.69 0.06
C LEU A 384 -6.80 22.72 1.27
N TYR A 385 -6.78 21.66 2.07
CA TYR A 385 -5.94 21.54 3.26
C TYR A 385 -4.53 21.01 2.96
N PHE A 386 -4.32 20.34 1.83
CA PHE A 386 -2.98 19.96 1.35
C PHE A 386 -2.36 20.96 0.37
N TYR A 387 -3.12 21.96 -0.09
CA TYR A 387 -2.67 23.01 -1.01
C TYR A 387 -1.33 23.66 -0.60
N ARG A 388 -1.18 24.06 0.67
CA ARG A 388 0.06 24.70 1.16
C ARG A 388 1.25 23.74 1.23
N LEU A 389 1.04 22.43 1.41
CA LEU A 389 2.13 21.46 1.41
C LEU A 389 2.66 21.27 -0.02
N LEU A 390 1.77 21.02 -0.99
CA LEU A 390 2.10 20.97 -2.42
C LEU A 390 2.81 22.25 -2.91
N LEU A 391 2.39 23.42 -2.40
CA LEU A 391 3.03 24.70 -2.68
C LEU A 391 4.48 24.77 -2.15
N ALA A 392 4.70 24.35 -0.90
CA ALA A 392 6.02 24.36 -0.27
C ALA A 392 6.95 23.29 -0.85
N GLU A 393 6.44 22.11 -1.19
CA GLU A 393 7.14 21.05 -1.92
C GLU A 393 7.60 21.54 -3.30
N LEU A 394 6.72 22.17 -4.09
CA LEU A 394 7.08 22.79 -5.37
C LEU A 394 8.08 23.94 -5.22
N LEU A 395 7.92 24.80 -4.20
CA LEU A 395 8.85 25.90 -3.91
C LEU A 395 10.26 25.42 -3.57
N LEU A 396 10.39 24.42 -2.68
CA LEU A 396 11.70 23.87 -2.31
C LEU A 396 12.32 23.10 -3.48
N ALA A 397 11.56 22.22 -4.15
CA ALA A 397 12.01 21.49 -5.33
C ALA A 397 12.54 22.45 -6.41
N THR A 398 11.73 23.43 -6.83
CA THR A 398 12.14 24.39 -7.87
C THR A 398 13.29 25.29 -7.43
N SER A 399 13.53 25.47 -6.12
CA SER A 399 14.65 26.28 -5.60
C SER A 399 16.00 25.54 -5.59
N CYS A 400 16.00 24.21 -5.50
CA CYS A 400 17.21 23.39 -5.45
C CYS A 400 17.48 22.52 -6.71
N LEU A 401 16.50 22.38 -7.61
CA LEU A 401 16.64 21.59 -8.83
C LEU A 401 17.63 22.19 -9.84
N LEU A 402 18.49 21.32 -10.36
CA LEU A 402 19.41 21.58 -11.47
C LEU A 402 18.65 21.74 -12.80
N PRO A 403 19.23 22.45 -13.79
CA PRO A 403 18.66 22.52 -15.14
C PRO A 403 18.46 21.12 -15.72
N GLY A 404 17.29 20.85 -16.31
CA GLY A 404 16.93 19.52 -16.80
C GLY A 404 16.39 18.54 -15.72
N GLY A 405 16.42 18.93 -14.44
CA GLY A 405 16.00 18.09 -13.33
C GLY A 405 14.52 17.71 -13.31
N ARG A 406 14.16 16.77 -12.44
CA ARG A 406 12.88 16.04 -12.40
C ARG A 406 12.22 16.19 -11.03
N PHE A 407 10.89 16.25 -11.00
CA PHE A 407 10.09 16.41 -9.78
C PHE A 407 8.92 15.42 -9.75
N ILE A 408 8.77 14.68 -8.66
CA ILE A 408 7.52 13.99 -8.30
C ILE A 408 6.94 14.62 -7.03
N CYS A 409 5.63 14.84 -7.02
CA CYS A 409 4.91 15.30 -5.83
C CYS A 409 3.56 14.60 -5.71
N LYS A 410 3.21 14.09 -4.52
CA LYS A 410 1.82 13.72 -4.24
C LYS A 410 0.91 14.93 -4.34
N LEU A 411 -0.29 14.71 -4.86
CA LEU A 411 -1.43 15.61 -4.67
C LEU A 411 -2.73 14.80 -4.55
N TYR A 412 -3.79 15.48 -4.14
CA TYR A 412 -5.13 14.89 -4.06
C TYR A 412 -5.97 15.36 -5.25
N SER A 413 -7.18 15.86 -5.01
CA SER A 413 -8.01 16.42 -6.08
C SER A 413 -7.40 17.70 -6.69
N SER A 414 -8.03 18.19 -7.76
CA SER A 414 -7.61 19.39 -8.49
C SER A 414 -8.85 20.15 -8.97
N PHE A 415 -9.87 20.21 -8.10
CA PHE A 415 -11.14 20.88 -8.36
C PHE A 415 -11.10 22.37 -7.99
N SER A 416 -10.12 22.84 -7.23
CA SER A 416 -9.97 24.28 -6.95
C SER A 416 -9.11 24.97 -8.00
N SER A 417 -9.44 26.24 -8.28
CA SER A 417 -8.59 27.10 -9.10
C SER A 417 -7.22 27.35 -8.46
N ALA A 418 -7.08 27.19 -7.14
CA ALA A 418 -5.81 27.31 -6.44
C ALA A 418 -4.85 26.16 -6.79
N THR A 419 -5.30 24.90 -6.65
CA THR A 419 -4.52 23.72 -7.10
C THR A 419 -4.28 23.75 -8.61
N SER A 420 -5.27 24.18 -9.39
CA SER A 420 -5.15 24.34 -10.84
C SER A 420 -4.04 25.33 -11.21
N ALA A 421 -3.91 26.45 -10.48
CA ALA A 421 -2.83 27.41 -10.68
C ALA A 421 -1.45 26.82 -10.37
N LEU A 422 -1.30 25.97 -9.33
CA LEU A 422 -0.01 25.28 -9.09
C LEU A 422 0.36 24.30 -10.22
N LEU A 423 -0.63 23.62 -10.81
CA LEU A 423 -0.41 22.79 -12.00
C LEU A 423 -0.01 23.63 -13.22
N TYR A 424 -0.68 24.78 -13.45
CA TYR A 424 -0.31 25.73 -14.50
C TYR A 424 1.12 26.27 -14.32
N LEU A 425 1.48 26.67 -13.11
CA LEU A 425 2.84 27.13 -12.81
C LEU A 425 3.88 26.04 -13.03
N THR A 426 3.56 24.78 -12.74
CA THR A 426 4.44 23.64 -13.04
C THR A 426 4.67 23.50 -14.56
N THR A 427 3.66 23.72 -15.41
CA THR A 427 3.85 23.67 -16.88
C THR A 427 4.71 24.81 -17.43
N ARG A 428 4.92 25.90 -16.67
CA ARG A 428 5.88 26.97 -17.00
C ARG A 428 7.32 26.66 -16.58
N LEU A 429 7.46 25.86 -15.52
CA LEU A 429 8.73 25.56 -14.85
C LEU A 429 9.44 24.31 -15.41
N PHE A 430 8.75 23.44 -16.14
CA PHE A 430 9.28 22.15 -16.61
C PHE A 430 9.07 21.94 -18.12
N GLN A 431 9.80 21.01 -18.74
CA GLN A 431 9.65 20.67 -20.16
C GLN A 431 8.42 19.84 -20.43
N GLU A 432 8.20 18.82 -19.60
CA GLU A 432 7.02 17.95 -19.63
C GLU A 432 6.39 17.91 -18.24
N VAL A 433 5.06 17.93 -18.16
CA VAL A 433 4.31 17.72 -16.92
C VAL A 433 3.24 16.68 -17.16
N ARG A 434 3.17 15.69 -16.27
CA ARG A 434 2.17 14.63 -16.23
C ARG A 434 1.52 14.59 -14.85
N VAL A 435 0.25 14.22 -14.80
CA VAL A 435 -0.41 13.79 -13.56
C VAL A 435 -0.76 12.33 -13.71
N VAL A 436 -0.30 11.52 -12.76
CA VAL A 436 -0.31 10.06 -12.80
C VAL A 436 -1.11 9.51 -11.62
N LYS A 437 -2.04 8.59 -11.87
CA LYS A 437 -2.66 7.77 -10.81
C LYS A 437 -2.17 6.32 -10.94
N PRO A 438 -1.21 5.88 -10.10
CA PRO A 438 -0.74 4.50 -10.06
C PRO A 438 -1.81 3.57 -9.45
N MET A 439 -1.79 2.29 -9.82
CA MET A 439 -2.65 1.22 -9.29
C MET A 439 -2.30 0.87 -7.83
N ALA A 440 -1.05 1.10 -7.41
CA ALA A 440 -0.64 1.10 -6.01
C ALA A 440 -1.28 2.24 -5.18
N SER A 441 -1.92 3.23 -5.82
CA SER A 441 -2.85 4.15 -5.16
C SER A 441 -4.27 3.58 -5.15
N ARG A 442 -5.04 3.84 -4.09
CA ARG A 442 -6.42 3.35 -3.98
C ARG A 442 -7.30 3.98 -5.08
N VAL A 443 -8.03 3.16 -5.82
CA VAL A 443 -8.89 3.61 -6.95
C VAL A 443 -9.95 4.62 -6.50
N ALA A 444 -10.60 4.37 -5.35
CA ALA A 444 -11.59 5.25 -4.72
C ALA A 444 -10.96 6.42 -3.94
N GLY A 445 -9.62 6.52 -3.89
CA GLY A 445 -8.90 7.61 -3.22
C GLY A 445 -8.61 8.78 -4.17
N PRO A 446 -8.64 10.04 -3.70
CA PRO A 446 -8.32 11.20 -4.53
C PRO A 446 -6.82 11.35 -4.83
N GLU A 447 -5.97 10.61 -4.11
CA GLU A 447 -4.50 10.55 -4.24
C GLU A 447 -4.05 10.24 -5.67
N ARG A 448 -3.05 11.01 -6.12
CA ARG A 448 -2.33 10.91 -7.39
C ARG A 448 -0.99 11.64 -7.28
N TYR A 449 -0.22 11.65 -8.36
CA TYR A 449 1.14 12.20 -8.38
C TYR A 449 1.35 13.13 -9.56
N LEU A 450 1.84 14.33 -9.29
CA LEU A 450 2.44 15.23 -10.25
C LEU A 450 3.83 14.67 -10.59
N VAL A 451 4.16 14.59 -11.87
CA VAL A 451 5.43 14.08 -12.38
C VAL A 451 5.90 15.03 -13.47
N ALA A 452 7.01 15.72 -13.25
CA ALA A 452 7.52 16.77 -14.15
C ALA A 452 9.00 16.55 -14.49
N PHE A 453 9.36 16.78 -15.75
CA PHE A 453 10.69 16.52 -16.31
C PHE A 453 11.27 17.79 -16.94
N GLY A 454 12.59 17.92 -16.91
CA GLY A 454 13.30 18.96 -17.63
C GLY A 454 13.10 20.35 -17.05
N PHE A 455 13.42 20.55 -15.76
CA PHE A 455 13.32 21.85 -15.09
C PHE A 455 13.99 22.96 -15.91
N ARG A 456 13.22 24.02 -16.19
CA ARG A 456 13.56 25.15 -17.08
C ARG A 456 13.88 26.40 -16.25
N PRO A 457 15.14 26.65 -15.82
CA PRO A 457 15.51 27.92 -15.20
C PRO A 457 15.46 29.06 -16.22
N ASN A 458 14.27 29.62 -16.38
CA ASN A 458 13.90 30.61 -17.41
C ASN A 458 13.53 31.97 -16.79
N GLN A 459 13.12 32.93 -17.62
CA GLN A 459 12.73 34.27 -17.15
C GLN A 459 11.49 34.26 -16.24
N GLU A 460 10.60 33.27 -16.38
CA GLU A 460 9.40 33.12 -15.53
C GLU A 460 9.76 32.50 -14.16
N THR A 461 10.83 31.71 -14.05
CA THR A 461 11.21 30.97 -12.83
C THR A 461 11.44 31.89 -11.63
N GLY A 462 12.10 33.04 -11.83
CA GLY A 462 12.34 34.02 -10.77
C GLY A 462 11.04 34.60 -10.18
N PRO A 463 10.17 35.20 -11.02
CA PRO A 463 8.82 35.62 -10.62
C PRO A 463 7.99 34.52 -9.96
N ILE A 464 7.97 33.30 -10.51
CA ILE A 464 7.19 32.18 -9.95
C ILE A 464 7.71 31.77 -8.57
N ARG A 465 9.03 31.59 -8.41
CA ARG A 465 9.65 31.31 -7.09
C ARG A 465 9.34 32.42 -6.07
N ARG A 466 9.32 33.70 -6.48
CA ARG A 466 8.90 34.80 -5.60
C ARG A 466 7.44 34.67 -5.18
N ALA A 467 6.50 34.49 -6.11
CA ALA A 467 5.08 34.36 -5.76
C ALA A 467 4.79 33.14 -4.86
N LEU A 468 5.49 32.02 -5.08
CA LEU A 468 5.46 30.86 -4.19
C LEU A 468 6.08 31.16 -2.80
N TRP A 469 7.18 31.92 -2.74
CA TRP A 469 7.79 32.36 -1.48
C TRP A 469 6.90 33.34 -0.71
N ASP A 470 6.22 34.26 -1.40
CA ASP A 470 5.28 35.20 -0.78
C ASP A 470 4.07 34.46 -0.17
N CYS A 471 3.60 33.38 -0.81
CA CYS A 471 2.65 32.41 -0.24
C CYS A 471 3.19 31.71 1.03
N GLN A 472 4.45 31.26 1.01
CA GLN A 472 5.09 30.59 2.15
C GLN A 472 5.21 31.54 3.36
N VAL A 473 5.64 32.79 3.12
CA VAL A 473 5.72 33.85 4.14
C VAL A 473 4.33 34.21 4.68
N LEU A 474 3.31 34.32 3.83
CA LEU A 474 1.93 34.54 4.25
C LEU A 474 1.36 33.38 5.08
N GLY A 475 1.82 32.15 4.81
CA GLY A 475 1.53 30.97 5.63
C GLY A 475 2.24 30.95 6.99
N ALA A 476 3.41 31.57 7.10
CA ALA A 476 4.15 31.84 8.35
C ALA A 476 4.29 30.63 9.31
N GLY A 477 4.50 29.41 8.81
CA GLY A 477 4.55 28.20 9.63
C GLY A 477 3.22 27.80 10.30
N GLN A 478 2.13 28.53 10.10
CA GLN A 478 0.81 28.20 10.64
C GLN A 478 0.31 26.89 10.05
N SER A 479 -0.56 26.20 10.78
CA SER A 479 -1.06 24.90 10.36
C SER A 479 -2.01 24.97 9.16
N PRO A 480 -2.00 24.03 8.18
CA PRO A 480 -3.09 23.96 7.22
C PRO A 480 -4.45 23.58 7.85
N LEU A 481 -4.53 23.11 9.09
CA LEU A 481 -5.81 23.04 9.80
C LEU A 481 -6.35 24.44 10.19
N GLN A 482 -5.45 25.41 10.42
CA GLN A 482 -5.76 26.79 10.80
C GLN A 482 -5.87 27.71 9.57
N LEU A 483 -4.87 27.67 8.68
CA LEU A 483 -4.70 28.44 7.46
C LEU A 483 -4.40 27.48 6.29
N PRO A 484 -5.40 26.74 5.77
CA PRO A 484 -5.20 25.75 4.69
C PRO A 484 -4.85 26.37 3.34
N LEU A 485 -5.55 27.45 2.98
CA LEU A 485 -5.78 27.84 1.60
C LEU A 485 -5.44 29.32 1.37
N LEU A 486 -4.79 29.59 0.25
CA LEU A 486 -4.54 30.93 -0.29
C LEU A 486 -5.28 31.09 -1.62
N SER A 487 -5.38 32.32 -2.11
CA SER A 487 -5.90 32.61 -3.45
C SER A 487 -5.03 31.96 -4.55
N PRO A 488 -5.61 31.67 -5.73
CA PRO A 488 -4.83 31.24 -6.89
C PRO A 488 -3.71 32.24 -7.22
N LEU A 489 -2.53 31.71 -7.56
CA LEU A 489 -1.40 32.53 -8.04
C LEU A 489 -1.49 32.90 -9.53
N VAL A 490 -2.39 32.27 -10.27
CA VAL A 490 -2.78 32.61 -11.65
C VAL A 490 -4.30 32.83 -11.62
N ALA A 491 -4.79 33.87 -12.29
CA ALA A 491 -6.22 34.18 -12.27
C ALA A 491 -7.04 33.05 -12.92
N PRO A 492 -8.24 32.71 -12.40
CA PRO A 492 -9.13 31.74 -13.04
C PRO A 492 -9.37 32.03 -14.52
N GLU A 493 -9.60 33.30 -14.85
CA GLU A 493 -9.86 33.81 -16.20
C GLU A 493 -8.65 33.62 -17.13
N ASP A 494 -7.43 33.66 -16.60
CA ASP A 494 -6.19 33.47 -17.37
C ASP A 494 -5.93 31.98 -17.69
N MET A 495 -6.35 31.09 -16.80
CA MET A 495 -6.35 29.63 -17.04
C MET A 495 -7.51 29.20 -17.94
N GLU A 496 -8.67 29.87 -17.86
CA GLU A 496 -9.83 29.63 -18.71
C GLU A 496 -9.63 30.12 -20.15
N ALA A 497 -8.77 31.13 -20.35
CA ALA A 497 -8.36 31.60 -21.67
C ALA A 497 -7.21 30.79 -22.30
N ASP A 498 -6.65 29.79 -21.63
CA ASP A 498 -5.53 28.97 -22.13
C ASP A 498 -6.06 27.70 -22.83
N ASP A 499 -6.23 27.81 -24.15
CA ASP A 499 -6.73 26.75 -25.04
C ASP A 499 -5.88 25.46 -25.00
N GLU A 500 -4.64 25.52 -24.52
CA GLU A 500 -3.82 24.33 -24.34
C GLU A 500 -4.04 23.66 -22.97
N PHE A 501 -4.09 24.46 -21.90
CA PHE A 501 -4.18 23.96 -20.52
C PHE A 501 -5.59 23.51 -20.14
N LEU A 502 -6.61 24.32 -20.44
CA LEU A 502 -7.98 24.10 -19.95
C LEU A 502 -8.57 22.77 -20.42
N PRO A 503 -8.47 22.36 -21.71
CA PRO A 503 -9.01 21.09 -22.16
C PRO A 503 -8.32 19.88 -21.51
N LYS A 504 -6.99 19.97 -21.28
CA LYS A 504 -6.19 18.92 -20.65
C LYS A 504 -6.54 18.78 -19.16
N LEU A 505 -6.70 19.90 -18.45
CA LEU A 505 -7.19 19.93 -17.07
C LEU A 505 -8.61 19.33 -16.97
N ARG A 506 -9.53 19.72 -17.85
CA ARG A 506 -10.91 19.17 -17.88
C ARG A 506 -10.92 17.67 -18.11
N ALA A 507 -10.24 17.18 -19.15
CA ALA A 507 -10.16 15.75 -19.46
C ALA A 507 -9.60 14.92 -18.29
N MET A 508 -8.56 15.43 -17.60
CA MET A 508 -8.01 14.81 -16.39
C MET A 508 -9.02 14.78 -15.24
N VAL A 509 -9.64 15.92 -14.93
CA VAL A 509 -10.56 16.08 -13.80
C VAL A 509 -11.81 15.22 -13.98
N ALA A 510 -12.42 15.25 -15.17
CA ALA A 510 -13.57 14.42 -15.52
C ALA A 510 -13.25 12.92 -15.42
N THR A 511 -12.14 12.47 -16.01
CA THR A 511 -11.78 11.04 -16.04
C THR A 511 -11.43 10.52 -14.64
N LEU A 512 -10.64 11.25 -13.86
CA LEU A 512 -10.24 10.83 -12.51
C LEU A 512 -11.41 10.93 -11.52
N GLY A 513 -12.22 11.99 -11.61
CA GLY A 513 -13.42 12.16 -10.78
C GLY A 513 -14.47 11.08 -11.07
N GLY A 514 -14.77 10.82 -12.34
CA GLY A 514 -15.73 9.79 -12.77
C GLY A 514 -15.29 8.38 -12.39
N ARG A 515 -13.99 8.05 -12.55
CA ARG A 515 -13.46 6.76 -12.08
C ARG A 515 -13.50 6.64 -10.55
N GLN A 516 -13.26 7.72 -9.81
CA GLN A 516 -13.37 7.70 -8.35
C GLN A 516 -14.83 7.50 -7.89
N GLU A 517 -15.78 8.22 -8.49
CA GLU A 517 -17.22 8.15 -8.19
C GLU A 517 -17.80 6.76 -8.48
N ALA A 518 -17.54 6.22 -9.67
CA ALA A 518 -18.05 4.91 -10.07
C ALA A 518 -17.45 3.78 -9.23
N ALA A 519 -16.17 3.89 -8.84
CA ALA A 519 -15.55 2.96 -7.91
C ALA A 519 -16.19 2.99 -6.52
N LEU A 520 -16.48 4.17 -5.98
CA LEU A 520 -17.15 4.33 -4.68
C LEU A 520 -18.54 3.69 -4.68
N ARG A 521 -19.38 3.98 -5.70
CA ARG A 521 -20.71 3.38 -5.83
C ARG A 521 -20.65 1.86 -6.01
N ALA A 522 -19.73 1.35 -6.82
CA ALA A 522 -19.54 -0.09 -7.00
C ALA A 522 -19.08 -0.79 -5.71
N ILE A 523 -18.13 -0.21 -4.97
CA ILE A 523 -17.66 -0.73 -3.68
C ILE A 523 -18.79 -0.76 -2.65
N ARG A 524 -19.61 0.31 -2.56
CA ARG A 524 -20.77 0.36 -1.66
C ARG A 524 -21.78 -0.74 -2.02
N CYS A 525 -22.23 -0.78 -3.27
CA CYS A 525 -23.21 -1.77 -3.74
C CYS A 525 -22.73 -3.21 -3.51
N ARG A 526 -21.44 -3.51 -3.77
CA ARG A 526 -20.89 -4.84 -3.51
C ARG A 526 -20.73 -5.13 -2.01
N ALA A 527 -20.41 -4.13 -1.19
CA ALA A 527 -20.34 -4.30 0.26
C ALA A 527 -21.73 -4.54 0.89
N GLU A 528 -22.78 -3.95 0.32
CA GLU A 528 -24.19 -4.19 0.71
C GLU A 528 -24.59 -5.63 0.36
N GLN A 529 -24.36 -6.09 -0.88
CA GLN A 529 -24.56 -7.49 -1.27
C GLN A 529 -23.80 -8.52 -0.41
N LEU A 530 -22.57 -8.17 0.02
CA LEU A 530 -21.76 -9.00 0.92
C LEU A 530 -22.29 -8.99 2.36
N GLU A 531 -23.06 -7.99 2.74
CA GLU A 531 -23.72 -7.93 4.05
C GLU A 531 -25.00 -8.76 4.07
N ASP A 532 -25.89 -8.52 3.11
CA ASP A 532 -27.19 -9.20 3.00
C ASP A 532 -27.00 -10.72 2.96
N MET A 533 -26.18 -11.22 2.02
CA MET A 533 -25.80 -12.63 1.88
C MET A 533 -25.17 -13.21 3.16
N ALA A 534 -24.36 -12.43 3.88
CA ALA A 534 -23.68 -12.90 5.09
C ALA A 534 -24.59 -12.96 6.32
N LEU A 535 -25.69 -12.20 6.33
CA LEU A 535 -26.74 -12.26 7.35
C LEU A 535 -27.72 -13.41 7.03
N GLU A 536 -28.21 -13.51 5.80
CA GLU A 536 -29.09 -14.61 5.34
C GLU A 536 -28.46 -15.98 5.60
N VAL A 537 -27.20 -16.18 5.19
CA VAL A 537 -26.49 -17.45 5.41
C VAL A 537 -26.17 -17.69 6.89
N ALA A 538 -25.99 -16.64 7.71
CA ALA A 538 -25.81 -16.82 9.15
C ALA A 538 -27.11 -17.34 9.81
N GLU A 539 -28.28 -16.84 9.39
CA GLU A 539 -29.58 -17.34 9.87
C GLU A 539 -29.86 -18.78 9.37
N GLU A 540 -29.66 -19.07 8.08
CA GLU A 540 -29.79 -20.45 7.58
C GLU A 540 -28.80 -21.41 8.29
N ALA A 541 -27.54 -21.01 8.50
CA ALA A 541 -26.56 -21.83 9.18
C ALA A 541 -26.94 -22.06 10.65
N GLN A 542 -27.44 -21.04 11.36
CA GLN A 542 -27.92 -21.18 12.73
C GLN A 542 -29.08 -22.18 12.82
N ASN A 543 -30.06 -22.09 11.92
CA ASN A 543 -31.20 -23.02 11.86
C ASN A 543 -30.76 -24.49 11.64
N HIS A 544 -29.70 -24.73 10.87
CA HIS A 544 -29.17 -26.08 10.64
C HIS A 544 -28.14 -26.55 11.68
N SER A 545 -27.52 -25.64 12.44
CA SER A 545 -26.46 -25.96 13.41
C SER A 545 -26.90 -26.95 14.51
N GLY A 546 -28.17 -26.88 14.92
CA GLY A 546 -28.76 -27.77 15.94
C GLY A 546 -28.70 -29.26 15.59
N HIS A 547 -28.75 -29.62 14.29
CA HIS A 547 -28.60 -31.01 13.83
C HIS A 547 -27.24 -31.61 14.18
N TRP A 548 -26.20 -30.76 14.25
CA TRP A 548 -24.82 -31.16 14.48
C TRP A 548 -24.34 -30.96 15.92
N ALA A 549 -25.11 -30.25 16.75
CA ALA A 549 -24.67 -29.79 18.08
C ALA A 549 -24.18 -30.94 18.98
N GLU A 550 -24.88 -32.08 19.01
CA GLU A 550 -24.46 -33.23 19.81
C GLU A 550 -23.25 -33.97 19.22
N ALA A 551 -23.19 -34.12 17.90
CA ALA A 551 -22.05 -34.74 17.21
C ALA A 551 -20.76 -33.92 17.41
N ALA A 552 -20.86 -32.59 17.32
CA ALA A 552 -19.78 -31.66 17.62
C ALA A 552 -19.36 -31.73 19.10
N ARG A 553 -20.31 -31.82 20.05
CA ARG A 553 -19.98 -31.97 21.48
C ARG A 553 -19.17 -33.24 21.74
N ARG A 554 -19.62 -34.39 21.21
CA ARG A 554 -18.90 -35.67 21.30
C ARG A 554 -17.51 -35.63 20.64
N GLN A 555 -17.36 -34.88 19.54
CA GLN A 555 -16.05 -34.64 18.90
C GLN A 555 -15.10 -33.84 19.82
N ARG A 556 -15.59 -32.80 20.49
CA ARG A 556 -14.78 -32.01 21.45
C ARG A 556 -14.37 -32.85 22.66
N GLU A 557 -15.32 -33.55 23.30
CA GLU A 557 -15.08 -34.48 24.41
C GLU A 557 -13.99 -35.52 24.07
N ALA A 558 -14.01 -36.06 22.85
CA ALA A 558 -13.01 -37.01 22.35
C ALA A 558 -11.64 -36.36 22.11
N HIS A 559 -11.59 -35.15 21.53
CA HIS A 559 -10.33 -34.42 21.29
C HIS A 559 -9.66 -33.98 22.59
N GLU A 560 -10.42 -33.56 23.61
CA GLU A 560 -9.90 -33.25 24.94
C GLU A 560 -9.31 -34.51 25.59
N THR A 561 -10.06 -35.62 25.57
CA THR A 561 -9.61 -36.92 26.07
C THR A 561 -8.34 -37.41 25.37
N GLU A 562 -8.20 -37.19 24.06
CA GLU A 562 -6.97 -37.52 23.32
C GLU A 562 -5.80 -36.59 23.70
N TYR A 563 -6.06 -35.30 23.86
CA TYR A 563 -5.06 -34.30 24.23
C TYR A 563 -4.49 -34.54 25.64
N GLU A 564 -5.33 -34.90 26.61
CA GLU A 564 -4.90 -35.28 27.97
C GLU A 564 -4.08 -36.57 27.99
N ARG A 565 -4.39 -37.52 27.10
CA ARG A 565 -3.66 -38.80 26.97
C ARG A 565 -2.34 -38.70 26.23
N ARG A 566 -2.05 -37.58 25.53
CA ARG A 566 -0.74 -37.37 24.89
C ARG A 566 0.33 -37.14 25.96
N PRO A 567 1.41 -37.94 26.02
CA PRO A 567 2.47 -37.73 26.99
C PRO A 567 3.10 -36.34 26.77
N LYS A 568 3.07 -35.51 27.81
CA LYS A 568 3.74 -34.20 27.81
C LYS A 568 5.24 -34.44 27.61
N ALA A 569 5.76 -34.07 26.44
CA ALA A 569 7.18 -34.21 26.12
C ALA A 569 8.02 -33.51 27.21
N HIS A 570 9.02 -34.22 27.74
CA HIS A 570 9.81 -33.71 28.86
C HIS A 570 10.47 -32.38 28.50
N ASP A 571 10.17 -31.36 29.32
CA ASP A 571 10.73 -30.01 29.22
C ASP A 571 12.22 -30.06 29.61
N ASN A 572 13.06 -30.30 28.60
CA ASN A 572 14.49 -30.58 28.76
C ASN A 572 15.28 -29.29 29.00
N ARG A 573 14.94 -28.58 30.09
CA ARG A 573 15.63 -27.35 30.51
C ARG A 573 17.05 -27.68 30.95
N LEU A 574 18.02 -27.18 30.19
CA LEU A 574 19.40 -27.07 30.65
C LEU A 574 19.44 -26.33 32.01
N PRO A 575 20.27 -26.75 32.97
CA PRO A 575 20.26 -26.19 34.31
C PRO A 575 20.65 -24.71 34.31
N VAL A 576 19.87 -23.90 35.04
CA VAL A 576 20.08 -22.45 35.14
C VAL A 576 21.41 -22.15 35.84
N ILE A 577 22.40 -21.68 35.08
CA ILE A 577 23.64 -21.14 35.63
C ILE A 577 23.29 -19.88 36.44
N ARG A 578 23.45 -19.96 37.77
CA ARG A 578 23.31 -18.80 38.66
C ARG A 578 24.37 -17.76 38.30
N ARG A 579 23.95 -16.60 37.77
CA ARG A 579 24.76 -15.37 37.80
C ARG A 579 24.27 -14.47 38.94
N ASN A 580 25.21 -13.74 39.52
CA ASN A 580 25.04 -13.12 40.84
C ASN A 580 24.11 -11.90 40.83
N ARG A 581 23.57 -11.60 42.02
CA ARG A 581 22.84 -10.36 42.29
C ARG A 581 23.79 -9.15 42.10
N ILE A 582 23.29 -8.12 41.44
CA ILE A 582 23.78 -6.74 41.58
C ILE A 582 22.58 -5.91 42.07
N PRO A 583 22.74 -4.94 43.00
CA PRO A 583 21.60 -4.26 43.64
C PRO A 583 20.81 -3.35 42.69
N LYS A 584 19.56 -3.05 43.07
CA LYS A 584 18.77 -1.98 42.46
C LYS A 584 19.43 -0.63 42.74
N CYS A 585 19.54 0.23 41.73
CA CYS A 585 19.71 1.67 41.91
C CYS A 585 18.38 2.38 41.62
N THR A 586 18.13 3.50 42.29
CA THR A 586 16.84 4.21 42.30
C THR A 586 16.87 5.53 41.51
N THR A 587 15.68 6.02 41.17
CA THR A 587 15.32 7.45 41.00
C THR A 587 16.16 8.34 40.07
N TRP A 588 15.58 8.58 38.89
CA TRP A 588 15.66 9.81 38.06
C TRP A 588 14.21 10.01 37.54
N ASN A 589 13.55 11.18 37.53
CA ASN A 589 14.00 12.58 37.57
C ASN A 589 14.72 13.00 36.28
#